data_AF-A0A087X4D1-F1
#
_entry.id   AF-A0A087X4D1-F1
#
_cell.length_a   1.000
_cell.length_b   1.000
_cell.length_c   1.000
_cell.angle_alpha   90.00
_cell.angle_beta   90.00
_cell.angle_gamma   90.00
#
_symmetry.space_group_name_H-M   'P 1'
#
loop_
_entity.id
_entity.type
_entity.pdbx_description
1 polymer ?
#
loop_
_entity_poly.entity_id
_entity_poly.type
_entity_poly.pdbx_seq_one_letter_code
_entity_poly.pdbx_strand_id
1 'polypeptide(L)'
;SDRPTVDLIGAMETQSEPSELELDDVVITNPHIEAILENEDWIEDASGLVSHCISILKICHTLTEKLVAMTMGSGAKVKAPASLSDIITVAKRISPRVDDVVRSMYPPLDPILLDARATALLLSVSHLVLVTRNACHMSGSQDWIDQSLHAAEDHMVVLREAALASEPERILPGADAQREQAI
;
A
#
# COMPACT_ATOMS: atom_id res chain seq x y z
N SER A 1 53.47 2.69 51.47
CA SER A 1 52.10 2.97 51.02
C SER A 1 52.04 2.69 49.53
N ASP A 2 51.82 1.43 49.16
CA ASP A 2 51.62 1.01 47.77
C ASP A 2 50.12 1.01 47.46
N ARG A 3 49.72 1.68 46.39
CA ARG A 3 48.39 1.54 45.80
C ARG A 3 48.50 0.53 44.65
N PRO A 4 47.68 -0.53 44.60
CA PRO A 4 47.61 -1.36 43.42
C PRO A 4 46.70 -0.68 42.37
N THR A 5 47.22 -0.54 41.16
CA THR A 5 46.50 -0.14 39.96
C THR A 5 45.59 -1.31 39.54
N VAL A 6 44.29 -1.04 39.38
CA VAL A 6 43.30 -2.01 38.94
C VAL A 6 43.24 -1.96 37.42
N ASP A 7 43.81 -2.96 36.74
CA ASP A 7 43.60 -3.17 35.31
C ASP A 7 42.23 -3.83 35.10
N LEU A 8 41.31 -3.09 34.48
CA LEU A 8 40.03 -3.61 34.00
C LEU A 8 40.27 -4.45 32.74
N ILE A 9 40.27 -5.77 32.87
CA ILE A 9 40.16 -6.72 31.76
C ILE A 9 38.70 -7.16 31.67
N GLY A 10 38.12 -7.06 30.48
CA GLY A 10 36.86 -7.71 30.15
C GLY A 10 36.06 -6.99 29.07
N ALA A 11 36.64 -6.83 27.87
CA ALA A 11 35.88 -6.51 26.68
C ALA A 11 34.89 -7.66 26.42
N MET A 12 33.64 -7.47 26.79
CA MET A 12 32.54 -8.31 26.35
C MET A 12 32.13 -7.80 24.98
N GLU A 13 32.87 -8.20 23.95
CA GLU A 13 32.44 -8.05 22.55
C GLU A 13 31.29 -9.05 22.33
N THR A 14 30.06 -8.63 22.64
CA THR A 14 28.90 -9.22 22.01
C THR A 14 29.00 -8.88 20.53
N GLN A 15 29.61 -9.76 19.75
CA GLN A 15 29.40 -9.82 18.31
C GLN A 15 27.92 -10.19 18.10
N SER A 16 27.06 -9.18 18.17
CA SER A 16 25.76 -9.27 17.54
C SER A 16 26.03 -9.31 16.05
N GLU A 17 25.98 -10.51 15.47
CA GLU A 17 25.95 -10.66 14.02
C GLU A 17 24.90 -9.70 13.45
N PRO A 18 25.24 -8.82 12.50
CA PRO A 18 24.24 -8.04 11.82
C PRO A 18 23.35 -9.03 11.08
N SER A 19 22.10 -9.19 11.52
CA SER A 19 21.13 -9.99 10.80
C SER A 19 21.11 -9.50 9.35
N GLU A 20 21.59 -10.34 8.44
CA GLU A 20 21.57 -10.09 7.01
C GLU A 20 20.07 -10.07 6.62
N LEU A 21 19.51 -8.88 6.51
CA LEU A 21 18.11 -8.69 6.14
C LEU A 21 17.99 -8.98 4.65
N GLU A 22 17.66 -10.22 4.30
CA GLU A 22 17.40 -10.62 2.93
C GLU A 22 15.93 -10.34 2.57
N LEU A 23 15.70 -9.71 1.40
CA LEU A 23 14.35 -9.46 0.89
C LEU A 23 13.65 -10.73 0.37
N ASP A 24 14.40 -11.81 0.14
CA ASP A 24 13.93 -13.02 -0.55
C ASP A 24 12.88 -13.80 0.26
N ASP A 25 12.94 -13.74 1.59
CA ASP A 25 11.97 -14.40 2.49
C ASP A 25 10.68 -13.58 2.70
N VAL A 26 10.60 -12.37 2.15
CA VAL A 26 9.44 -11.48 2.35
C VAL A 26 8.46 -11.66 1.20
N VAL A 27 7.31 -12.27 1.50
CA VAL A 27 6.15 -12.25 0.60
C VAL A 27 5.59 -10.82 0.56
N ILE A 28 5.95 -10.06 -0.47
CA ILE A 28 5.59 -8.64 -0.62
C ILE A 28 4.20 -8.47 -1.27
N THR A 29 3.84 -9.39 -2.16
CA THR A 29 2.55 -9.44 -2.86
C THR A 29 1.84 -10.76 -2.57
N ASN A 30 0.51 -10.78 -2.66
CA ASN A 30 -0.27 -11.99 -2.45
C ASN A 30 0.15 -13.05 -3.50
N PRO A 31 0.59 -14.27 -3.12
CA PRO A 31 1.07 -15.29 -4.06
C PRO A 31 0.05 -15.75 -5.11
N HIS A 32 -1.23 -15.47 -4.89
CA HIS A 32 -2.33 -15.83 -5.78
C HIS A 32 -2.90 -14.61 -6.51
N ILE A 33 -2.24 -13.46 -6.43
CA ILE A 33 -2.74 -12.20 -7.01
C ILE A 33 -2.95 -12.32 -8.52
N GLU A 34 -2.06 -12.97 -9.26
CA GLU A 34 -2.21 -13.16 -10.71
C GLU A 34 -3.49 -13.93 -11.04
N ALA A 35 -3.74 -15.04 -10.34
CA ALA A 35 -4.97 -15.83 -10.52
C ALA A 35 -6.24 -15.02 -10.17
N ILE A 36 -6.19 -14.17 -9.14
CA ILE A 36 -7.30 -13.28 -8.77
C ILE A 36 -7.54 -12.24 -9.87
N LEU A 37 -6.47 -11.69 -10.45
CA LEU A 37 -6.51 -10.64 -11.48
C LEU A 37 -6.91 -11.15 -12.87
N GLU A 38 -6.82 -12.46 -13.10
CA GLU A 38 -7.21 -13.16 -14.33
C GLU A 38 -8.60 -13.79 -14.23
N ASN A 39 -9.25 -13.76 -13.07
CA ASN A 39 -10.55 -14.40 -12.89
C ASN A 39 -11.66 -13.68 -13.71
N GLU A 40 -12.31 -14.41 -14.60
CA GLU A 40 -13.42 -13.94 -15.45
C GLU A 40 -14.73 -13.77 -14.67
N ASP A 41 -14.87 -14.36 -13.48
CA ASP A 41 -16.08 -14.26 -12.65
C ASP A 41 -16.34 -12.81 -12.15
N TRP A 42 -15.33 -11.95 -12.22
CA TRP A 42 -15.46 -10.53 -11.86
C TRP A 42 -16.29 -9.71 -12.86
N ILE A 43 -16.58 -10.26 -14.05
CA ILE A 43 -17.25 -9.55 -15.15
C ILE A 43 -18.76 -9.34 -14.89
N GLU A 44 -19.35 -10.02 -13.89
CA GLU A 44 -20.78 -9.91 -13.59
C GLU A 44 -21.17 -8.65 -12.78
N ASP A 45 -20.21 -7.80 -12.41
CA ASP A 45 -20.48 -6.54 -11.72
C ASP A 45 -21.10 -5.49 -12.67
N ALA A 46 -22.43 -5.32 -12.58
CA ALA A 46 -23.17 -4.31 -13.34
C ALA A 46 -22.73 -2.86 -13.05
N SER A 47 -22.07 -2.59 -11.91
CA SER A 47 -21.59 -1.25 -11.56
C SER A 47 -20.24 -0.89 -12.19
N GLY A 48 -19.49 -1.89 -12.68
CA GLY A 48 -18.15 -1.73 -13.22
C GLY A 48 -17.05 -1.43 -12.18
N LEU A 49 -17.39 -1.26 -10.90
CA LEU A 49 -16.44 -0.90 -9.84
C LEU A 49 -15.36 -1.97 -9.64
N VAL A 50 -15.73 -3.24 -9.76
CA VAL A 50 -14.80 -4.37 -9.68
C VAL A 50 -13.73 -4.28 -10.78
N SER A 51 -14.08 -3.83 -11.98
CA SER A 51 -13.12 -3.62 -13.09
C SER A 51 -12.08 -2.54 -12.76
N HIS A 52 -12.54 -1.44 -12.14
CA HIS A 52 -11.65 -0.38 -11.65
C HIS A 52 -10.73 -0.90 -10.54
N CYS A 53 -11.23 -1.70 -9.59
CA CYS A 53 -10.42 -2.32 -8.54
C CYS A 53 -9.36 -3.29 -9.09
N ILE A 54 -9.72 -4.13 -10.07
CA ILE A 54 -8.74 -5.02 -10.74
C ILE A 54 -7.63 -4.21 -11.40
N SER A 55 -7.97 -3.09 -12.04
CA SER A 55 -7.00 -2.21 -12.67
C SER A 55 -6.06 -1.57 -11.65
N ILE A 56 -6.59 -1.08 -10.52
CA ILE A 56 -5.79 -0.57 -9.39
C ILE A 56 -4.87 -1.66 -8.83
N LEU A 57 -5.39 -2.87 -8.60
CA LEU A 57 -4.63 -4.00 -8.09
C LEU A 57 -3.49 -4.39 -9.05
N LYS A 58 -3.74 -4.43 -10.38
CA LYS A 58 -2.71 -4.67 -11.41
C LYS A 58 -1.60 -3.63 -11.36
N ILE A 59 -1.97 -2.35 -11.35
CA ILE A 59 -1.01 -1.25 -11.30
C ILE A 59 -0.18 -1.31 -10.01
N CYS A 60 -0.83 -1.50 -8.86
CA CYS A 60 -0.17 -1.61 -7.57
C CYS A 60 0.78 -2.81 -7.50
N HIS A 61 0.36 -3.95 -8.05
CA HIS A 61 1.18 -5.16 -8.14
C HIS A 61 2.44 -4.90 -8.96
N THR A 62 2.30 -4.50 -10.22
CA THR A 62 3.43 -4.25 -11.13
C THR A 62 4.35 -3.15 -10.60
N LEU A 63 3.80 -2.08 -10.03
CA LEU A 63 4.61 -1.00 -9.44
C LEU A 63 5.43 -1.52 -8.25
N THR A 64 4.80 -2.30 -7.36
CA THR A 64 5.47 -2.91 -6.20
C THR A 64 6.60 -3.85 -6.62
N GLU A 65 6.34 -4.77 -7.55
CA GLU A 65 7.35 -5.70 -8.07
C GLU A 65 8.54 -4.97 -8.68
N LYS A 66 8.29 -3.95 -9.52
CA LYS A 66 9.37 -3.17 -10.14
C LYS A 66 10.19 -2.39 -9.11
N LEU A 67 9.54 -1.84 -8.07
CA LEU A 67 10.24 -1.14 -6.98
C LEU A 67 11.13 -2.10 -6.19
N VAL A 68 10.63 -3.29 -5.85
CA VAL A 68 11.40 -4.32 -5.14
C VAL A 68 12.57 -4.82 -6.00
N ALA A 69 12.32 -5.11 -7.27
CA ALA A 69 13.38 -5.53 -8.20
C ALA A 69 14.49 -4.47 -8.31
N MET A 70 14.16 -3.18 -8.29
CA MET A 70 15.17 -2.11 -8.24
C MET A 70 15.98 -2.12 -6.93
N THR A 71 15.36 -2.46 -5.80
CA THR A 71 16.08 -2.55 -4.50
C THR A 71 17.04 -3.74 -4.45
N MET A 72 16.77 -4.82 -5.20
CA MET A 72 17.63 -6.01 -5.28
C MET A 72 18.68 -5.94 -6.41
N GLY A 73 18.30 -5.40 -7.58
CA GLY A 73 19.13 -5.40 -8.79
C GLY A 73 20.03 -4.17 -8.94
N SER A 74 19.80 -3.12 -8.15
CA SER A 74 20.68 -1.96 -8.16
C SER A 74 21.95 -2.29 -7.38
N GLY A 75 23.05 -2.54 -8.08
CA GLY A 75 24.40 -2.54 -7.49
C GLY A 75 24.79 -1.19 -6.85
N ALA A 76 23.89 -0.20 -6.85
CA ALA A 76 23.97 0.97 -5.99
C ALA A 76 23.82 0.50 -4.54
N LYS A 77 24.92 0.59 -3.79
CA LYS A 77 24.96 0.41 -2.33
C LYS A 77 23.77 1.12 -1.70
N VAL A 78 22.71 0.36 -1.36
CA VAL A 78 21.58 0.86 -0.59
C VAL A 78 22.16 1.55 0.64
N LYS A 79 21.77 2.81 0.88
CA LYS A 79 22.36 3.60 1.97
C LYS A 79 21.96 2.99 3.30
N ALA A 80 22.89 2.21 3.84
CA ALA A 80 22.79 1.53 5.13
C ALA A 80 21.66 0.46 5.20
N PRO A 81 21.90 -0.62 5.95
CA PRO A 81 20.90 -1.67 6.17
C PRO A 81 19.57 -1.15 6.78
N ALA A 82 19.58 0.02 7.42
CA ALA A 82 18.39 0.67 7.96
C ALA A 82 17.35 1.06 6.88
N SER A 83 17.79 1.58 5.72
CA SER A 83 16.85 1.99 4.66
C SER A 83 16.20 0.80 3.95
N LEU A 84 16.91 -0.32 3.88
CA LEU A 84 16.39 -1.59 3.39
C LEU A 84 15.32 -2.18 4.35
N SER A 85 15.53 -2.05 5.66
CA SER A 85 14.53 -2.41 6.68
C SER A 85 13.24 -1.60 6.55
N ASP A 86 13.34 -0.29 6.25
CA ASP A 86 12.19 0.57 6.03
C ASP A 86 11.40 0.14 4.77
N ILE A 87 12.10 -0.16 3.67
CA ILE A 87 11.49 -0.71 2.45
C ILE A 87 10.74 -2.00 2.76
N ILE A 88 11.38 -2.96 3.45
CA ILE A 88 10.75 -4.25 3.82
C ILE A 88 9.49 -4.01 4.66
N THR A 89 9.58 -3.12 5.65
CA THR A 89 8.47 -2.83 6.57
C THR A 89 7.27 -2.24 5.83
N VAL A 90 7.51 -1.36 4.86
CA VAL A 90 6.44 -0.77 4.03
C VAL A 90 5.88 -1.81 3.06
N ALA A 91 6.74 -2.56 2.39
CA ALA A 91 6.36 -3.60 1.44
C ALA A 91 5.47 -4.68 2.07
N LYS A 92 5.77 -5.12 3.30
CA LYS A 92 4.96 -6.09 4.07
C LYS A 92 3.51 -5.64 4.32
N ARG A 93 3.23 -4.33 4.24
CA ARG A 93 1.87 -3.80 4.42
C ARG A 93 1.02 -3.90 3.15
N ILE A 94 1.63 -4.17 2.00
CA ILE A 94 0.92 -4.18 0.72
C ILE A 94 0.03 -5.42 0.60
N SER A 95 0.54 -6.62 0.88
CA SER A 95 -0.27 -7.85 0.79
C SER A 95 -1.56 -7.79 1.63
N PRO A 96 -1.55 -7.40 2.92
CA PRO A 96 -2.79 -7.26 3.68
C PRO A 96 -3.77 -6.23 3.10
N ARG A 97 -3.28 -5.20 2.41
CA ARG A 97 -4.11 -4.18 1.77
C ARG A 97 -4.73 -4.69 0.47
N VAL A 98 -3.98 -5.46 -0.31
CA VAL A 98 -4.49 -6.20 -1.47
C VAL A 98 -5.63 -7.13 -1.03
N ASP A 99 -5.42 -7.90 0.03
CA ASP A 99 -6.44 -8.82 0.57
C ASP A 99 -7.70 -8.09 1.02
N ASP A 100 -7.55 -6.92 1.66
CA ASP A 100 -8.68 -6.09 2.06
C ASP A 100 -9.51 -5.59 0.86
N VAL A 101 -8.85 -5.19 -0.24
CA VAL A 101 -9.51 -4.75 -1.48
C VAL A 101 -10.24 -5.92 -2.13
N VAL A 102 -9.57 -7.06 -2.30
CA VAL A 102 -10.16 -8.27 -2.90
C VAL A 102 -11.35 -8.74 -2.07
N ARG A 103 -11.26 -8.70 -0.73
CA ARG A 103 -12.40 -9.04 0.14
C ARG A 103 -13.59 -8.10 -0.07
N SER A 104 -13.37 -6.81 -0.28
CA SER A 104 -14.44 -5.84 -0.54
C SER A 104 -15.04 -5.92 -1.94
N MET A 105 -14.42 -6.65 -2.88
CA MET A 105 -14.97 -6.89 -4.22
C MET A 105 -16.04 -8.00 -4.23
N TYR A 106 -16.19 -8.78 -3.15
CA TYR A 106 -17.26 -9.79 -3.08
C TYR A 106 -18.61 -9.15 -2.76
N PRO A 107 -19.70 -9.55 -3.44
CA PRO A 107 -21.03 -9.03 -3.17
C PRO A 107 -21.52 -9.27 -1.73
N PRO A 108 -22.36 -8.37 -1.18
CA PRO A 108 -22.80 -7.11 -1.77
C PRO A 108 -21.67 -6.06 -1.78
N LEU A 109 -21.50 -5.37 -2.91
CA LEU A 109 -20.49 -4.32 -3.04
C LEU A 109 -20.88 -3.09 -2.21
N ASP A 110 -19.95 -2.61 -1.40
CA ASP A 110 -20.05 -1.34 -0.67
C ASP A 110 -19.03 -0.35 -1.27
N PRO A 111 -19.49 0.63 -2.08
CA PRO A 111 -18.59 1.59 -2.74
C PRO A 111 -17.76 2.42 -1.76
N ILE A 112 -18.27 2.71 -0.56
CA ILE A 112 -17.54 3.49 0.45
C ILE A 112 -16.41 2.65 1.03
N LEU A 113 -16.68 1.38 1.34
CA LEU A 113 -15.64 0.45 1.81
C LEU A 113 -14.59 0.22 0.72
N LEU A 114 -15.01 0.05 -0.53
CA LEU A 114 -14.14 -0.18 -1.67
C LEU A 114 -13.19 1.01 -1.91
N ASP A 115 -13.71 2.24 -1.92
CA ASP A 115 -12.92 3.49 -1.99
C ASP A 115 -11.90 3.55 -0.84
N ALA A 116 -12.34 3.27 0.40
CA ALA A 116 -11.46 3.32 1.56
C ALA A 116 -10.32 2.28 1.49
N ARG A 117 -10.61 1.04 1.09
CA ARG A 117 -9.59 -0.02 0.99
C ARG A 117 -8.64 0.21 -0.18
N ALA A 118 -9.14 0.64 -1.33
CA ALA A 118 -8.32 0.97 -2.49
C ALA A 118 -7.42 2.17 -2.22
N THR A 119 -7.94 3.22 -1.56
CA THR A 119 -7.14 4.36 -1.08
C THR A 119 -6.00 3.90 -0.16
N ALA A 120 -6.30 3.04 0.81
CA ALA A 120 -5.29 2.55 1.77
C ALA A 120 -4.19 1.73 1.08
N LEU A 121 -4.53 0.96 0.04
CA LEU A 121 -3.57 0.26 -0.81
C LEU A 121 -2.69 1.26 -1.57
N LEU A 122 -3.29 2.21 -2.30
CA LEU A 122 -2.56 3.19 -3.09
C LEU A 122 -1.60 4.02 -2.23
N LEU A 123 -2.03 4.46 -1.04
CA LEU A 123 -1.17 5.15 -0.08
C LEU A 123 0.02 4.29 0.38
N SER A 124 -0.18 2.99 0.55
CA SER A 124 0.89 2.06 0.93
C SER A 124 1.92 1.90 -0.19
N VAL A 125 1.47 1.83 -1.44
CA VAL A 125 2.33 1.76 -2.63
C VAL A 125 3.06 3.08 -2.88
N SER A 126 2.37 4.23 -2.74
CA SER A 126 2.99 5.56 -2.81
C SER A 126 4.05 5.75 -1.72
N HIS A 127 3.82 5.23 -0.52
CA HIS A 127 4.83 5.22 0.53
C HIS A 127 6.03 4.34 0.16
N LEU A 128 5.80 3.16 -0.45
CA LEU A 128 6.88 2.30 -0.96
C LEU A 128 7.73 3.06 -2.00
N VAL A 129 7.09 3.73 -2.95
CA VAL A 129 7.77 4.60 -3.94
C VAL A 129 8.69 5.60 -3.25
N LEU A 130 8.19 6.28 -2.20
CA LEU A 130 8.94 7.30 -1.49
C LEU A 130 10.19 6.72 -0.79
N VAL A 131 10.03 5.63 -0.05
CA VAL A 131 11.15 5.01 0.67
C VAL A 131 12.18 4.40 -0.28
N THR A 132 11.74 3.81 -1.41
CA THR A 132 12.63 3.29 -2.46
C THR A 132 13.39 4.41 -3.14
N ARG A 133 12.72 5.51 -3.53
CA ARG A 133 13.40 6.70 -4.12
C ARG A 133 14.47 7.25 -3.19
N ASN A 134 14.16 7.34 -1.90
CA ASN A 134 15.09 7.83 -0.88
C ASN A 134 16.30 6.89 -0.69
N ALA A 135 16.07 5.58 -0.62
CA ALA A 135 17.11 4.59 -0.36
C ALA A 135 18.04 4.34 -1.55
N CYS A 136 17.48 4.35 -2.77
CA CYS A 136 18.20 3.97 -4.00
C CYS A 136 18.80 5.15 -4.78
N HIS A 137 18.64 6.40 -4.33
CA HIS A 137 19.10 7.60 -5.04
C HIS A 137 18.75 7.57 -6.54
N MET A 138 17.49 7.27 -6.83
CA MET A 138 17.00 7.14 -8.21
C MET A 138 17.33 8.43 -8.98
N SER A 139 18.38 8.38 -9.81
CA SER A 139 18.90 9.53 -10.53
C SER A 139 18.26 9.56 -11.92
N GLY A 140 17.39 10.54 -12.15
CA GLY A 140 16.67 10.72 -13.40
C GLY A 140 15.17 10.89 -13.19
N SER A 141 14.47 11.26 -14.27
CA SER A 141 13.01 11.31 -14.27
C SER A 141 12.47 9.90 -14.33
N GLN A 142 11.78 9.47 -13.28
CA GLN A 142 11.21 8.14 -13.20
C GLN A 142 9.75 8.18 -13.68
N ASP A 143 9.55 8.67 -14.91
CA ASP A 143 8.22 9.01 -15.46
C ASP A 143 7.23 7.84 -15.40
N TRP A 144 7.72 6.61 -15.53
CA TRP A 144 6.89 5.42 -15.45
C TRP A 144 6.27 5.22 -14.05
N ILE A 145 6.93 5.64 -12.96
CA ILE A 145 6.35 5.59 -11.61
C ILE A 145 5.20 6.57 -11.54
N ASP A 146 5.44 7.81 -11.98
CA ASP A 146 4.44 8.88 -11.88
C ASP A 146 3.24 8.56 -12.80
N GLN A 147 3.48 8.02 -14.00
CA GLN A 147 2.43 7.51 -14.90
C GLN A 147 1.63 6.35 -14.27
N SER A 148 2.31 5.45 -13.56
CA SER A 148 1.64 4.32 -12.89
C SER A 148 0.75 4.81 -11.75
N LEU A 149 1.25 5.72 -10.90
CA LEU A 149 0.46 6.32 -9.84
C LEU A 149 -0.73 7.10 -10.39
N HIS A 150 -0.52 7.89 -11.44
CA HIS A 150 -1.57 8.66 -12.08
C HIS A 150 -2.66 7.78 -12.69
N ALA A 151 -2.28 6.69 -13.37
CA ALA A 151 -3.24 5.73 -13.90
C ALA A 151 -4.07 5.06 -12.78
N ALA A 152 -3.48 4.78 -11.61
CA ALA A 152 -4.25 4.28 -10.46
C ALA A 152 -5.20 5.35 -9.90
N GLU A 153 -4.77 6.62 -9.85
CA GLU A 153 -5.60 7.75 -9.44
C GLU A 153 -6.83 7.93 -10.35
N ASP A 154 -6.68 7.75 -11.66
CA ASP A 154 -7.81 7.81 -12.61
C ASP A 154 -8.90 6.78 -12.28
N HIS A 155 -8.52 5.56 -11.92
CA HIS A 155 -9.47 4.55 -11.46
C HIS A 155 -10.05 4.88 -10.07
N MET A 156 -9.27 5.49 -9.19
CA MET A 156 -9.72 5.93 -7.86
C MET A 156 -10.82 6.99 -7.95
N VAL A 157 -10.78 7.88 -8.95
CA VAL A 157 -11.84 8.89 -9.15
C VAL A 157 -13.21 8.23 -9.29
N VAL A 158 -13.31 7.14 -10.05
CA VAL A 158 -14.57 6.42 -10.25
C VAL A 158 -15.07 5.78 -8.95
N LEU A 159 -14.18 5.15 -8.18
CA LEU A 159 -14.54 4.59 -6.87
C LEU A 159 -15.03 5.69 -5.92
N ARG A 160 -14.37 6.86 -5.95
CA ARG A 160 -14.72 8.00 -5.13
C ARG A 160 -16.09 8.58 -5.48
N GLU A 161 -16.38 8.71 -6.77
CA GLU A 161 -17.69 9.15 -7.26
C GLU A 161 -18.80 8.18 -6.85
N ALA A 162 -18.56 6.88 -6.96
CA ALA A 162 -19.52 5.86 -6.53
C ALA A 162 -19.75 5.87 -5.01
N ALA A 163 -18.68 6.08 -4.22
CA ALA A 163 -18.79 6.24 -2.78
C ALA A 163 -19.64 7.47 -2.40
N LEU A 164 -19.42 8.61 -3.06
CA LEU A 164 -20.20 9.83 -2.85
C LEU A 164 -21.67 9.67 -3.26
N ALA A 165 -21.94 8.99 -4.37
CA ALA A 165 -23.30 8.70 -4.83
C ALA A 165 -24.04 7.71 -3.91
N SER A 166 -23.31 6.92 -3.13
CA SER A 166 -23.86 5.96 -2.17
C SER A 166 -24.16 6.57 -0.80
N GLU A 167 -23.73 7.80 -0.54
CA GLU A 167 -24.09 8.47 0.71
C GLU A 167 -25.61 8.71 0.75
N PRO A 168 -26.33 8.22 1.78
CA PRO A 168 -27.74 8.49 1.89
C PRO A 168 -27.94 9.99 2.02
N GLU A 169 -28.82 10.58 1.19
CA GLU A 169 -29.28 11.95 1.36
C GLU A 169 -29.65 12.12 2.83
N ARG A 170 -28.88 12.96 3.54
CA ARG A 170 -29.11 13.24 4.94
C ARG A 170 -30.38 14.08 5.00
N ILE A 171 -31.54 13.43 4.98
CA ILE A 171 -32.85 14.06 5.14
C ILE A 171 -32.77 14.80 6.47
N LEU A 172 -32.69 16.13 6.42
CA LEU A 172 -32.74 16.98 7.60
C LEU A 172 -34.14 16.81 8.21
N PRO A 173 -34.28 16.23 9.42
CA PRO A 173 -35.58 16.17 10.08
C PRO A 173 -35.87 17.58 10.61
N GLY A 174 -36.59 18.41 9.84
CA GLY A 174 -36.88 19.77 10.32
C GLY A 174 -37.70 20.70 9.43
N ALA A 175 -38.19 20.29 8.26
CA ALA A 175 -38.96 21.20 7.39
C ALA A 175 -40.49 21.07 7.50
N ASP A 176 -41.02 19.95 8.01
CA ASP A 176 -42.46 19.66 7.91
C ASP A 176 -43.28 19.95 9.19
N ALA A 177 -42.67 20.46 10.26
CA ALA A 177 -43.38 20.67 11.54
C ALA A 177 -44.13 22.02 11.68
N GLN A 178 -44.13 22.90 10.67
CA GLN A 178 -44.70 24.27 10.80
C GLN A 178 -45.97 24.54 9.95
N ARG A 179 -46.55 23.54 9.27
CA ARG A 179 -47.75 23.76 8.44
C ARG A 179 -49.09 23.37 9.07
N GLU A 180 -49.11 22.81 10.27
CA GLU A 180 -50.33 22.22 10.85
C GLU A 180 -50.93 22.97 12.07
N GLN A 181 -50.62 24.26 12.24
CA GLN A 181 -51.23 25.11 13.28
C GLN A 181 -52.04 26.30 12.74
N ALA A 182 -52.49 26.23 11.48
CA ALA A 182 -53.34 27.27 10.89
C ALA A 182 -54.57 26.68 10.22
N ILE A 183 -55.42 25.97 10.97
CA ILE A 183 -56.84 25.76 10.64
C ILE A 183 -57.65 25.80 11.93
#